data_AF-A0A1X7SIX8-F1
#
_entry.id   AF-A0A1X7SIX8-F1
#
_cell.length_a   1.000
_cell.length_b   1.000
_cell.length_c   1.000
_cell.angle_alpha   90.00
_cell.angle_beta   90.00
_cell.angle_gamma   90.00
#
_symmetry.space_group_name_H-M   'P 1'
#
loop_
_entity.id
_entity.type
_entity.pdbx_description
1 polymer ?
#
loop_
_entity_poly.entity_id
_entity_poly.type
_entity_poly.pdbx_seq_one_letter_code
_entity_poly.pdbx_strand_id
1 'polypeptide(L)'
;QQLEMASKVKRKQWNQESMEEACKAVKNESMSLREAAISYNVPLETLQRRVAGTVKMNCRSGPPTILTDEEEARLAEYCVSMADMGFGLTREGVMAMAYAIVEKTGRDHPFKSGHAGRGWYEGFMSRQPLLTLHCPQAMSYARALCANKERIDDFFAKLGAIFSRLNLISKPSQILNADETGVTIVHKPSKVIAQVGRHNVPAITSAK
;
A
#
# COMPACT_ATOMS: atom_id res chain seq x y z
N GLN A 1 -13.88 1.60 34.32
CA GLN A 1 -12.90 2.70 34.26
C GLN A 1 -12.78 3.10 32.79
N GLN A 2 -13.26 4.29 32.43
CA GLN A 2 -13.15 4.81 31.07
C GLN A 2 -11.72 5.33 30.88
N LEU A 3 -10.97 4.73 29.95
CA LEU A 3 -9.69 5.26 29.49
C LEU A 3 -9.98 6.47 28.61
N GLU A 4 -9.80 7.66 29.17
CA GLU A 4 -9.83 8.93 28.45
C GLU A 4 -8.66 8.95 27.46
N MET A 5 -8.96 8.78 26.17
CA MET A 5 -7.95 8.84 25.12
C MET A 5 -7.46 10.28 24.99
N ALA A 6 -6.23 10.54 25.45
CA ALA A 6 -5.56 11.83 25.30
C ALA A 6 -5.62 12.29 23.82
N SER A 7 -6.30 13.40 23.56
CA SER A 7 -6.38 13.95 22.21
C SER A 7 -4.98 14.29 21.71
N LYS A 8 -4.62 13.84 20.50
CA LYS A 8 -3.31 14.12 19.90
C LYS A 8 -3.14 15.64 19.78
N VAL A 9 -2.12 16.20 20.43
CA VAL A 9 -1.77 17.62 20.34
C VAL A 9 -1.57 17.98 18.86
N LYS A 10 -2.45 18.84 18.35
CA LYS A 10 -2.40 19.30 16.96
C LYS A 10 -1.20 20.25 16.80
N ARG A 11 -0.19 19.83 16.03
CA ARG A 11 1.01 20.62 15.73
C ARG A 11 0.82 21.42 14.44
N LYS A 12 1.63 22.48 14.25
CA LYS A 12 1.68 23.29 13.00
C LYS A 12 0.28 23.75 12.54
N GLN A 13 -0.46 24.38 13.45
CA GLN A 13 -1.84 24.85 13.19
C GLN A 13 -1.94 26.12 12.33
N TRP A 14 -0.80 26.69 11.93
CA TRP A 14 -0.72 27.89 11.12
C TRP A 14 -0.67 27.54 9.63
N ASN A 15 -1.21 28.42 8.78
CA ASN A 15 -1.16 28.29 7.33
C ASN A 15 0.26 28.58 6.81
N GLN A 16 0.74 27.75 5.88
CA GLN A 16 2.08 27.86 5.30
C GLN A 16 2.26 29.19 4.56
N GLU A 17 1.24 29.62 3.82
CA GLU A 17 1.23 30.88 3.08
C GLU A 17 1.38 32.09 4.01
N SER A 18 0.59 32.15 5.09
CA SER A 18 0.66 33.21 6.10
C SER A 18 2.05 33.27 6.78
N MET A 19 2.70 32.12 6.99
CA MET A 19 4.07 32.09 7.53
C MET A 19 5.12 32.60 6.53
N GLU A 20 4.93 32.34 5.24
CA GLU A 20 5.81 32.83 4.18
C GLU A 20 5.67 34.34 3.98
N GLU A 21 4.45 34.86 4.00
CA GLU A 21 4.16 36.30 3.96
C GLU A 21 4.72 37.02 5.19
N ALA A 22 4.50 36.49 6.39
CA ALA A 22 5.07 37.05 7.62
C ALA A 22 6.60 37.10 7.57
N CYS A 23 7.26 36.07 7.04
CA CYS A 23 8.72 36.09 6.88
C CYS A 23 9.19 37.08 5.82
N LYS A 24 8.46 37.27 4.73
CA LYS A 24 8.77 38.29 3.72
C LYS A 24 8.64 39.70 4.32
N ALA A 25 7.56 39.96 5.07
CA ALA A 25 7.33 41.25 5.72
C ALA A 25 8.45 41.60 6.73
N VAL A 26 8.88 40.63 7.54
CA VAL A 26 9.98 40.85 8.50
C VAL A 26 11.33 41.01 7.79
N LYS A 27 11.60 40.25 6.72
CA LYS A 27 12.86 40.35 5.96
C LYS A 27 12.98 41.63 5.13
N ASN A 28 11.85 42.18 4.67
CA ASN A 28 11.79 43.42 3.92
C ASN A 28 11.70 44.65 4.84
N GLU A 29 11.91 44.49 6.15
CA GLU A 29 11.83 45.53 7.20
C GLU A 29 10.48 46.27 7.25
N SER A 30 9.41 45.70 6.70
CA SER A 30 8.10 46.35 6.68
C SER A 30 7.32 46.22 7.98
N MET A 31 7.63 45.20 8.80
CA MET A 31 7.00 44.94 10.10
C MET A 31 8.00 44.34 11.09
N SER A 32 7.83 44.64 12.38
CA SER A 32 8.57 43.94 13.44
C SER A 32 8.12 42.48 13.59
N LEU A 33 8.97 41.63 14.18
CA LEU A 33 8.65 40.20 14.42
C LEU A 33 7.31 40.00 15.17
N ARG A 34 7.02 40.85 16.18
CA ARG A 34 5.77 40.77 16.94
C ARG A 34 4.57 41.24 16.15
N GLU A 35 4.69 42.33 15.40
CA GLU A 35 3.61 42.83 14.56
C GLU A 35 3.24 41.83 13.46
N ALA A 36 4.25 41.25 12.79
CA ALA A 36 4.04 40.22 11.78
C ALA A 36 3.42 38.94 12.37
N ALA A 37 3.83 38.53 13.57
CA ALA A 37 3.23 37.38 14.24
C ALA A 37 1.73 37.58 14.51
N ILE A 38 1.34 38.78 14.93
CA ILE A 38 -0.07 39.12 15.23
C ILE A 38 -0.87 39.29 13.93
N SER A 39 -0.36 40.04 12.95
CA SER A 39 -1.08 40.35 11.71
C SER A 39 -1.36 39.11 10.88
N TYR A 40 -0.40 38.19 10.80
CA TYR A 40 -0.54 36.94 10.03
C TYR A 40 -1.00 35.75 10.88
N ASN A 41 -1.32 35.96 12.16
CA ASN A 41 -1.76 34.93 13.10
C ASN A 41 -0.84 33.70 13.15
N VAL A 42 0.48 33.94 13.26
CA VAL A 42 1.50 32.90 13.33
C VAL A 42 2.26 32.96 14.67
N PRO A 43 2.70 31.82 15.24
CA PRO A 43 3.44 31.84 16.50
C PRO A 43 4.80 32.54 16.37
N LEU A 44 5.10 33.46 17.28
CA LEU A 44 6.27 34.33 17.27
C LEU A 44 7.59 33.56 17.19
N GLU A 45 7.79 32.57 18.06
CA GLU A 45 9.03 31.78 18.12
C GLU A 45 9.23 30.95 16.85
N THR A 46 8.12 30.51 16.26
CA THR A 46 8.12 29.72 15.02
C THR A 46 8.50 30.57 13.81
N LEU A 47 8.02 31.82 13.79
CA LEU A 47 8.40 32.84 12.81
C LEU A 47 9.87 33.24 12.98
N GLN A 48 10.30 33.56 14.19
CA GLN A 48 11.67 33.98 14.51
C GLN A 48 12.70 32.95 14.04
N ARG A 49 12.49 31.66 14.33
CA ARG A 49 13.39 30.57 13.89
C ARG A 49 13.48 30.41 12.37
N ARG A 50 12.43 30.81 11.63
CA ARG A 50 12.40 30.77 10.16
C ARG A 50 13.06 32.00 9.54
N VAL A 51 12.84 33.18 10.12
CA VAL A 51 13.52 34.42 9.73
C VAL A 51 15.03 34.27 9.91
N ALA A 52 15.46 33.72 11.06
CA ALA A 52 16.86 33.44 11.39
C ALA A 52 17.49 32.30 10.55
N GLY A 53 16.71 31.62 9.70
CA GLY A 53 17.20 30.54 8.83
C GLY A 53 17.49 29.20 9.53
N THR A 54 17.27 29.10 10.85
CA THR A 54 17.49 27.86 11.61
C THR A 54 16.54 26.73 11.18
N VAL A 55 15.37 27.08 10.64
CA VAL A 55 14.37 26.13 10.14
C VAL A 55 13.95 26.53 8.74
N LYS A 56 14.04 25.60 7.77
CA LYS A 56 13.54 25.83 6.41
C LYS A 56 12.00 25.98 6.43
N MET A 57 11.47 26.76 5.49
CA MET A 57 10.03 27.03 5.44
C MET A 57 9.17 25.78 5.34
N ASN A 58 9.56 24.86 4.46
CA ASN A 58 8.89 23.59 4.20
C ASN A 58 9.58 22.42 4.91
N CYS A 59 10.01 22.60 6.17
CA CYS A 59 10.49 21.48 6.98
C CYS A 59 9.34 20.50 7.32
N ARG A 60 9.50 19.23 6.92
CA ARG A 60 8.72 18.12 7.46
C ARG A 60 9.05 17.93 8.93
N SER A 61 8.04 17.61 9.73
CA SER A 61 8.24 17.25 11.14
C SER A 61 8.63 15.78 11.25
N GLY A 62 9.65 15.50 12.07
CA GLY A 62 10.16 14.16 12.33
C GLY A 62 11.31 13.73 11.42
N PRO A 63 11.94 12.58 11.70
CA PRO A 63 13.02 12.05 10.89
C PRO A 63 12.59 11.76 9.44
N PRO A 64 13.52 11.81 8.48
CA PRO A 64 13.26 11.32 7.13
C PRO A 64 12.91 9.83 7.15
N THR A 65 12.27 9.36 6.08
CA THR A 65 12.04 7.93 5.86
C THR A 65 13.37 7.21 5.62
N ILE A 66 13.42 5.93 5.99
CA ILE A 66 14.62 5.12 5.84
C ILE A 66 14.85 4.76 4.36
N LEU A 67 13.77 4.43 3.65
CA LEU A 67 13.76 4.27 2.21
C LEU A 67 13.50 5.62 1.53
N THR A 68 14.10 5.83 0.37
CA THR A 68 13.80 6.98 -0.49
C THR A 68 12.42 6.82 -1.13
N ASP A 69 11.86 7.92 -1.64
CA ASP A 69 10.56 7.90 -2.29
C ASP A 69 10.56 6.97 -3.53
N GLU A 70 11.67 6.92 -4.27
CA GLU A 70 11.84 6.03 -5.42
C GLU A 70 11.92 4.56 -5.01
N GLU A 71 12.56 4.25 -3.88
CA GLU A 71 12.64 2.88 -3.35
C GLU A 71 11.28 2.40 -2.86
N GLU A 72 10.53 3.26 -2.17
CA GLU A 72 9.16 2.93 -1.75
C GLU A 72 8.24 2.74 -2.96
N ALA A 73 8.38 3.56 -4.01
CA ALA A 73 7.61 3.39 -5.25
C ALA A 73 7.91 2.06 -5.94
N ARG A 74 9.19 1.68 -6.08
CA ARG A 74 9.56 0.37 -6.65
C ARG A 74 9.08 -0.80 -5.79
N LEU A 75 9.14 -0.67 -4.47
CA LEU A 75 8.62 -1.70 -3.56
C LEU A 75 7.09 -1.84 -3.70
N ALA A 76 6.37 -0.74 -3.89
CA ALA A 76 4.93 -0.76 -4.12
C ALA A 76 4.57 -1.45 -5.44
N GLU A 77 5.25 -1.12 -6.53
CA GLU A 77 5.09 -1.78 -7.83
C GLU A 77 5.39 -3.29 -7.74
N TYR A 78 6.44 -3.65 -7.00
CA TYR A 78 6.77 -5.04 -6.74
C TYR A 78 5.66 -5.78 -5.98
N CYS A 79 5.02 -5.15 -4.98
CA CYS A 79 3.88 -5.74 -4.29
C CYS A 79 2.70 -6.02 -5.23
N VAL A 80 2.38 -5.09 -6.13
CA VAL A 80 1.27 -5.25 -7.08
C VAL A 80 1.57 -6.38 -8.06
N SER A 81 2.74 -6.38 -8.70
CA SER A 81 3.14 -7.42 -9.65
C SER A 81 3.16 -8.82 -9.03
N MET A 82 3.71 -8.97 -7.82
CA MET A 82 3.73 -10.24 -7.10
C MET A 82 2.32 -10.72 -6.74
N ALA A 83 1.43 -9.81 -6.32
CA ALA A 83 0.04 -10.14 -6.06
C ALA A 83 -0.69 -10.60 -7.33
N ASP A 84 -0.43 -9.97 -8.47
CA ASP A 84 -1.03 -10.33 -9.76
C ASP A 84 -0.54 -11.69 -10.28
N MET A 85 0.71 -12.04 -9.99
CA MET A 85 1.27 -13.37 -10.30
C MET A 85 0.79 -14.46 -9.32
N GLY A 86 0.03 -14.11 -8.29
CA GLY A 86 -0.48 -15.06 -7.30
C GLY A 86 0.47 -15.36 -6.14
N PHE A 87 1.54 -14.57 -6.00
CA PHE A 87 2.57 -14.66 -4.96
C PHE A 87 2.62 -13.39 -4.09
N GLY A 88 1.45 -12.84 -3.75
CA GLY A 88 1.35 -11.58 -3.00
C GLY A 88 2.16 -11.59 -1.69
N LEU A 89 2.81 -10.47 -1.39
CA LEU A 89 3.61 -10.32 -0.19
C LEU A 89 2.72 -10.08 1.03
N THR A 90 3.01 -10.77 2.14
CA THR A 90 2.39 -10.44 3.43
C THR A 90 2.99 -9.16 4.01
N ARG A 91 2.37 -8.66 5.08
CA ARG A 91 2.92 -7.54 5.87
C ARG A 91 4.36 -7.82 6.31
N GLU A 92 4.61 -9.01 6.83
CA GLU A 92 5.92 -9.47 7.28
C GLU A 92 6.90 -9.54 6.11
N GLY A 93 6.46 -10.05 4.95
CA GLY A 93 7.25 -10.10 3.72
C GLY A 93 7.69 -8.71 3.27
N VAL A 94 6.80 -7.71 3.30
CA VAL A 94 7.16 -6.32 2.94
C VAL A 94 8.13 -5.71 3.94
N MET A 95 7.96 -5.97 5.24
CA MET A 95 8.90 -5.50 6.25
C MET A 95 10.29 -6.16 6.11
N ALA A 96 10.35 -7.43 5.73
CA ALA A 96 11.60 -8.13 5.44
C ALA A 96 12.27 -7.62 4.16
N MET A 97 11.49 -7.34 3.11
CA MET A 97 11.98 -6.73 1.87
C MET A 97 12.59 -5.35 2.13
N ALA A 98 11.92 -4.52 2.93
CA ALA A 98 12.45 -3.23 3.32
C ALA A 98 13.79 -3.36 4.06
N TYR A 99 13.90 -4.31 5.00
CA TYR A 99 15.17 -4.60 5.67
C TYR A 99 16.27 -5.01 4.67
N ALA A 100 15.97 -5.93 3.76
CA ALA A 100 16.91 -6.42 2.76
C ALA A 100 17.41 -5.31 1.82
N ILE A 101 16.55 -4.38 1.43
CA ILE A 101 16.94 -3.22 0.61
C ILE A 101 17.95 -2.37 1.37
N VAL A 102 17.70 -2.06 2.64
CA VAL A 102 18.58 -1.16 3.39
C VAL A 102 19.92 -1.82 3.68
N GLU A 103 19.94 -3.09 4.10
CA GLU A 103 21.17 -3.89 4.28
C GLU A 103 22.02 -3.91 3.00
N LYS A 104 21.40 -4.13 1.84
CA LYS A 104 22.11 -4.13 0.55
C LYS A 104 22.70 -2.77 0.19
N THR A 105 22.05 -1.68 0.62
CA THR A 105 22.56 -0.31 0.41
C THR A 105 23.59 0.14 1.46
N GLY A 106 23.79 -0.62 2.55
CA GLY A 106 24.75 -0.29 3.60
C GLY A 106 24.42 0.97 4.40
N ARG A 107 23.15 1.39 4.45
CA ARG A 107 22.71 2.56 5.24
C ARG A 107 22.49 2.19 6.70
N ASP A 108 22.86 3.09 7.60
CA ASP A 108 22.51 2.95 9.02
C ASP A 108 20.99 3.01 9.21
N HIS A 109 20.44 2.10 10.01
CA HIS A 109 19.01 1.99 10.22
C HIS A 109 18.62 1.39 11.58
N PRO A 110 17.45 1.77 12.14
CA PRO A 110 16.98 1.25 13.42
C PRO A 110 16.30 -0.14 13.32
N PHE A 111 16.22 -0.75 12.14
CA PHE A 111 15.58 -2.05 11.99
C PHE A 111 16.34 -3.14 12.75
N LYS A 112 15.59 -4.08 13.33
CA LYS A 112 16.12 -5.16 14.17
C LYS A 112 15.61 -6.50 13.66
N SER A 113 16.39 -7.55 13.87
CA SER A 113 15.94 -8.94 13.68
C SER A 113 15.46 -9.25 12.25
N GLY A 114 16.07 -8.64 11.23
CA GLY A 114 15.77 -8.96 9.83
C GLY A 114 14.52 -8.30 9.24
N HIS A 115 13.85 -7.40 9.97
CA HIS A 115 12.53 -6.88 9.58
C HIS A 115 12.40 -5.39 9.93
N ALA A 116 11.70 -4.64 9.07
CA ALA A 116 11.29 -3.28 9.38
C ALA A 116 10.25 -3.23 10.51
N GLY A 117 10.25 -2.13 11.27
CA GLY A 117 9.34 -1.95 12.39
C GLY A 117 7.89 -1.66 11.95
N ARG A 118 6.93 -1.93 12.85
CA ARG A 118 5.50 -1.65 12.62
C ARG A 118 5.21 -0.21 12.20
N GLY A 119 5.83 0.77 12.86
CA GLY A 119 5.63 2.19 12.54
C GLY A 119 6.13 2.57 11.14
N TRP A 120 7.19 1.90 10.65
CA TRP A 120 7.65 2.08 9.28
C TRP A 120 6.60 1.57 8.29
N TYR A 121 6.07 0.36 8.52
CA TYR A 121 5.04 -0.25 7.67
C TYR A 121 3.76 0.61 7.57
N GLU A 122 3.25 1.07 8.71
CA GLU A 122 2.06 1.94 8.74
C GLU A 122 2.31 3.25 7.98
N GLY A 123 3.51 3.82 8.12
CA GLY A 123 3.92 4.99 7.35
C GLY A 123 4.02 4.71 5.85
N PHE A 124 4.61 3.58 5.45
CA PHE A 124 4.70 3.16 4.05
C PHE A 124 3.32 3.03 3.42
N MET A 125 2.40 2.30 4.08
CA MET A 125 1.02 2.17 3.61
C MET A 125 0.28 3.51 3.55
N SER A 126 0.55 4.44 4.48
CA SER A 126 -0.06 5.79 4.41
C SER A 126 0.45 6.65 3.26
N ARG A 127 1.70 6.42 2.82
CA ARG A 127 2.33 7.12 1.70
C ARG A 127 1.98 6.49 0.35
N GLN A 128 1.61 5.21 0.34
CA GLN A 128 1.23 4.45 -0.85
C GLN A 128 -0.27 4.12 -0.86
N PRO A 129 -1.15 5.10 -1.12
CA PRO A 129 -2.60 4.91 -1.07
C PRO A 129 -3.13 3.96 -2.16
N LEU A 130 -2.30 3.58 -3.14
CA LEU A 130 -2.62 2.59 -4.16
C LEU A 130 -2.60 1.15 -3.63
N LEU A 131 -2.06 0.92 -2.43
CA LEU A 131 -1.94 -0.41 -1.83
C LEU A 131 -2.94 -0.61 -0.70
N THR A 132 -3.47 -1.82 -0.60
CA THR A 132 -4.26 -2.24 0.57
C THR A 132 -4.07 -3.72 0.86
N LEU A 133 -4.54 -4.14 2.03
CA LEU A 133 -4.44 -5.51 2.49
C LEU A 133 -5.66 -6.32 2.02
N HIS A 134 -5.42 -7.33 1.19
CA HIS A 134 -6.43 -8.22 0.63
C HIS A 134 -6.40 -9.61 1.27
N CYS A 135 -7.57 -10.24 1.38
CA CYS A 135 -7.68 -11.68 1.58
C CYS A 135 -7.67 -12.34 0.19
N PRO A 136 -6.61 -13.06 -0.19
CA PRO A 136 -6.56 -13.63 -1.53
C PRO A 136 -7.48 -14.84 -1.66
N GLN A 137 -7.91 -15.12 -2.88
CA GLN A 137 -8.69 -16.31 -3.22
C GLN A 137 -7.75 -17.47 -3.51
N ALA A 138 -7.92 -18.56 -2.78
CA ALA A 138 -7.11 -19.76 -2.98
C ALA A 138 -7.36 -20.35 -4.37
N MET A 139 -6.30 -20.37 -5.17
CA MET A 139 -6.27 -21.01 -6.48
C MET A 139 -5.35 -22.22 -6.38
N SER A 140 -5.88 -23.42 -6.67
CA SER A 140 -5.05 -24.61 -6.72
C SER A 140 -4.02 -24.50 -7.85
N TYR A 141 -2.80 -24.96 -7.61
CA TYR A 141 -1.74 -24.99 -8.62
C TYR A 141 -2.17 -25.63 -9.96
N ALA A 142 -2.93 -26.73 -9.93
CA ALA A 142 -3.46 -27.36 -11.14
C ALA A 142 -4.36 -26.43 -11.97
N ARG A 143 -5.21 -25.62 -11.30
CA ARG A 143 -6.04 -24.60 -11.98
C ARG A 143 -5.19 -23.51 -12.60
N ALA A 144 -4.14 -23.05 -11.91
CA ALA A 144 -3.21 -22.06 -12.46
C ALA A 144 -2.49 -22.59 -13.72
N LEU A 145 -2.03 -23.84 -13.71
CA LEU A 145 -1.40 -24.48 -14.88
C LEU A 145 -2.37 -24.67 -16.06
N CYS A 146 -3.64 -24.95 -15.77
CA CYS A 146 -4.66 -25.13 -16.81
C CYS A 146 -5.18 -23.81 -17.39
N ALA A 147 -4.94 -22.67 -16.74
CA ALA A 147 -5.29 -21.35 -17.22
C ALA A 147 -4.32 -20.83 -18.30
N ASN A 148 -3.96 -21.67 -19.26
CA ASN A 148 -3.15 -21.30 -20.42
C ASN A 148 -4.02 -21.28 -21.68
N LYS A 149 -3.62 -20.46 -22.66
CA LYS A 149 -4.41 -20.23 -23.88
C LYS A 149 -4.72 -21.53 -24.63
N GLU A 150 -3.71 -22.37 -24.84
CA GLU A 150 -3.86 -23.61 -25.61
C GLU A 150 -4.84 -24.59 -24.97
N ARG A 151 -4.79 -24.77 -23.64
CA ARG A 151 -5.71 -25.65 -22.92
C ARG A 151 -7.12 -25.07 -22.84
N ILE A 152 -7.24 -23.75 -22.69
CA ILE A 152 -8.55 -23.08 -22.72
C ILE A 152 -9.17 -23.23 -24.11
N ASP A 153 -8.42 -22.98 -25.17
CA ASP A 153 -8.87 -23.10 -26.56
C ASP A 153 -9.25 -24.56 -26.88
N ASP A 154 -8.42 -25.54 -26.50
CA ASP A 154 -8.73 -26.98 -26.65
C ASP A 154 -9.98 -27.40 -25.87
N PHE A 155 -10.14 -26.92 -24.64
CA PHE A 155 -11.34 -27.18 -23.83
C PHE A 155 -12.60 -26.65 -24.52
N PHE A 156 -12.60 -25.39 -24.97
CA PHE A 156 -13.77 -24.80 -25.63
C PHE A 156 -14.02 -25.39 -27.02
N ALA A 157 -12.97 -25.81 -27.74
CA ALA A 157 -13.12 -26.54 -29.00
C ALA A 157 -13.83 -27.89 -28.79
N LYS A 158 -13.41 -28.67 -27.80
CA LYS A 158 -14.05 -29.94 -27.43
C LYS A 158 -15.49 -29.73 -26.95
N LEU A 159 -15.72 -28.73 -26.11
CA LEU A 159 -17.04 -28.37 -25.64
C LEU A 159 -17.96 -28.00 -26.80
N GLY A 160 -17.50 -27.15 -27.72
CA GLY A 160 -18.22 -26.76 -28.92
C GLY A 160 -18.57 -27.94 -29.83
N ALA A 161 -17.63 -28.88 -30.01
CA ALA A 161 -17.87 -30.09 -30.78
C ALA A 161 -18.98 -30.97 -30.16
N ILE A 162 -19.01 -31.10 -28.83
CA ILE A 162 -20.07 -31.84 -28.11
C ILE A 162 -21.41 -31.14 -28.26
N PHE A 163 -21.45 -29.81 -28.09
CA PHE A 163 -22.68 -29.01 -28.21
C PHE A 163 -23.28 -29.11 -29.61
N SER A 164 -22.45 -29.07 -30.64
CA SER A 164 -22.87 -29.26 -32.04
C SER A 164 -23.36 -30.69 -32.29
N ARG A 165 -22.61 -31.71 -31.86
CA ARG A 165 -22.97 -33.13 -32.05
C ARG A 165 -24.30 -33.48 -31.39
N LEU A 166 -24.59 -32.92 -30.21
CA LEU A 166 -25.80 -33.20 -29.44
C LEU A 166 -26.93 -32.17 -29.67
N ASN A 167 -26.71 -31.16 -30.51
CA ASN A 167 -27.66 -30.07 -30.78
C ASN A 167 -28.19 -29.39 -29.50
N LEU A 168 -27.28 -29.11 -28.55
CA LEU A 168 -27.61 -28.57 -27.24
C LEU A 168 -27.68 -27.04 -27.18
N ILE A 169 -27.19 -26.34 -28.22
CA ILE A 169 -27.12 -24.86 -28.26
C ILE A 169 -28.49 -24.22 -28.00
N SER A 170 -29.57 -24.81 -28.52
CA SER A 170 -30.94 -24.32 -28.35
C SER A 170 -31.74 -25.04 -27.27
N LYS A 171 -31.12 -25.91 -26.46
CA LYS A 171 -31.79 -26.79 -25.49
C LYS A 171 -31.17 -26.71 -24.08
N PRO A 172 -31.19 -25.52 -23.44
CA PRO A 172 -30.59 -25.36 -22.12
C PRO A 172 -31.23 -26.26 -21.05
N SER A 173 -32.52 -26.63 -21.19
CA SER A 173 -33.22 -27.54 -20.28
C SER A 173 -32.66 -28.96 -20.23
N GLN A 174 -31.82 -29.33 -21.20
CA GLN A 174 -31.15 -30.64 -21.28
C GLN A 174 -29.72 -30.60 -20.73
N ILE A 175 -29.23 -29.43 -20.31
CA ILE A 175 -27.92 -29.25 -19.71
C ILE A 175 -28.09 -29.22 -18.20
N LEU A 176 -27.70 -30.32 -17.56
CA LEU A 176 -27.74 -30.45 -16.11
C LEU A 176 -26.34 -30.19 -15.54
N ASN A 177 -26.23 -29.25 -14.60
CA ASN A 177 -25.03 -29.12 -13.81
C ASN A 177 -25.01 -30.24 -12.76
N ALA A 178 -23.98 -31.08 -12.80
CA ALA A 178 -23.71 -32.06 -11.77
C ALA A 178 -22.32 -31.72 -11.20
N ASP A 179 -22.28 -30.82 -10.23
CA ASP A 179 -21.06 -30.48 -9.50
C ASP A 179 -21.05 -31.09 -8.10
N GLU A 180 -19.87 -31.50 -7.66
CA GLU A 180 -19.66 -31.94 -6.29
C GLU A 180 -19.44 -30.73 -5.39
N THR A 181 -20.16 -30.67 -4.27
CA THR A 181 -19.88 -29.68 -3.22
C THR A 181 -18.72 -30.17 -2.37
N GLY A 182 -17.53 -29.65 -2.66
CA GLY A 182 -16.32 -29.97 -1.89
C GLY A 182 -16.30 -29.27 -0.52
N VAL A 183 -16.32 -30.06 0.56
CA VAL A 183 -16.03 -29.54 1.91
C VAL A 183 -14.52 -29.31 2.01
N THR A 184 -14.10 -28.04 2.03
CA THR A 184 -12.68 -27.69 1.98
C THR A 184 -12.06 -27.71 3.38
N ILE A 185 -11.03 -28.55 3.59
CA ILE A 185 -10.19 -28.56 4.82
C ILE A 185 -9.00 -27.57 4.67
N VAL A 186 -8.87 -26.93 3.51
CA VAL A 186 -7.72 -26.07 3.17
C VAL A 186 -7.77 -24.76 3.96
N HIS A 187 -6.62 -24.36 4.49
CA HIS A 187 -6.43 -23.13 5.26
C HIS A 187 -6.72 -21.89 4.42
N LYS A 188 -7.34 -20.88 5.03
CA LYS A 188 -7.49 -19.56 4.40
C LYS A 188 -6.09 -18.96 4.22
N PRO A 189 -5.71 -18.55 3.00
CA PRO A 189 -4.40 -17.96 2.75
C PRO A 189 -4.24 -16.66 3.54
N SER A 190 -3.01 -16.38 3.97
CA SER A 190 -2.66 -15.16 4.68
C SER A 190 -2.98 -13.93 3.85
N LYS A 191 -3.29 -12.82 4.53
CA LYS A 191 -3.56 -11.56 3.85
C LYS A 191 -2.30 -11.04 3.16
N VAL A 192 -2.47 -10.54 1.95
CA VAL A 192 -1.38 -10.03 1.11
C VAL A 192 -1.63 -8.59 0.71
N ILE A 193 -0.57 -7.86 0.40
CA ILE A 193 -0.65 -6.49 -0.09
C ILE A 193 -0.88 -6.52 -1.60
N ALA A 194 -1.91 -5.83 -2.06
CA ALA A 194 -2.27 -5.73 -3.47
C ALA A 194 -2.83 -4.33 -3.79
N GLN A 195 -3.10 -4.09 -5.06
CA GLN A 195 -3.66 -2.82 -5.53
C GLN A 195 -5.09 -2.60 -5.00
N VAL A 196 -5.39 -1.38 -4.56
CA VAL A 196 -6.75 -0.96 -4.17
C VAL A 196 -7.74 -1.17 -5.32
N GLY A 197 -8.94 -1.67 -4.98
CA GLY A 197 -10.01 -1.92 -5.96
C GLY A 197 -9.90 -3.25 -6.69
N ARG A 198 -8.86 -4.05 -6.44
CA ARG A 198 -8.73 -5.40 -7.01
C ARG A 198 -9.68 -6.37 -6.32
N HIS A 199 -10.73 -6.80 -7.02
CA HIS A 199 -11.71 -7.73 -6.45
C HIS A 199 -11.18 -9.17 -6.30
N ASN A 200 -10.39 -9.63 -7.26
CA ASN A 200 -9.83 -10.97 -7.27
C ASN A 200 -8.31 -10.90 -7.22
N VAL A 201 -7.75 -11.25 -6.06
CA VAL A 201 -6.31 -11.45 -5.87
C VAL A 201 -6.08 -12.95 -5.74
N PRO A 202 -5.46 -13.63 -6.73
CA PRO A 202 -5.19 -15.05 -6.61
C PRO A 202 -4.10 -15.29 -5.57
N ALA A 203 -4.19 -16.41 -4.85
CA ALA A 203 -3.05 -16.99 -4.14
C ALA A 203 -2.89 -18.42 -4.62
N ILE A 204 -1.74 -18.72 -5.21
CA ILE A 204 -1.43 -20.08 -5.64
C ILE A 204 -1.15 -20.90 -4.39
N THR A 205 -2.05 -21.83 -4.08
CA THR A 205 -1.89 -22.77 -2.98
C THR A 205 -1.52 -24.13 -3.54
N SER A 206 -0.42 -24.71 -3.06
CA SER A 206 -0.17 -26.14 -3.24
C SER A 206 -1.14 -26.88 -2.34
N ALA A 207 -2.16 -27.52 -2.93
CA ALA A 207 -2.86 -28.59 -2.22
C ALA A 207 -1.82 -29.70 -1.99
N LYS A 208 -1.55 -30.02 -0.73
CA LYS A 208 -0.89 -31.27 -0.37
C LYS A 208 -1.87 -32.41 -0.61
#